data_AF-A0AAV5KIG7-F1
#
_entry.id   AF-A0AAV5KIG7-F1
#
_cell.length_a   1.000
_cell.length_b   1.000
_cell.length_c   1.000
_cell.angle_alpha   90.00
_cell.angle_beta   90.00
_cell.angle_gamma   90.00
#
_symmetry.space_group_name_H-M   'P 1'
#
loop_
_entity.id
_entity.type
_entity.pdbx_description
1 polymer ?
#
loop_
_entity_poly.entity_id
_entity_poly.type
_entity_poly.pdbx_seq_one_letter_code
_entity_poly.pdbx_strand_id
1 'polypeptide(L)'
;MEWRDMPQIYKDDMWKIIESKFLIEESRKEQIKSWIMTDVNEKWKSYKNELKSAGFDPLLIVDEMYEKINDPRVDKEQFHVLVEYWRSEKGEV
;
A
#
# COMPACT_ATOMS: atom_id res chain seq x y z
N MET A 1 -3.79 -2.39 -8.65
CA MET A 1 -4.54 -1.51 -7.74
C MET A 1 -3.82 -0.19 -7.64
N GLU A 2 -4.50 0.92 -7.94
CA GLU A 2 -4.01 2.28 -7.76
C GLU A 2 -4.50 2.86 -6.43
N TRP A 3 -3.86 3.92 -5.92
CA TRP A 3 -4.25 4.54 -4.65
C TRP A 3 -5.68 5.10 -4.66
N ARG A 4 -6.15 5.57 -5.82
CA ARG A 4 -7.53 6.03 -5.97
C ARG A 4 -8.54 4.91 -5.80
N ASP A 5 -8.16 3.66 -6.11
CA ASP A 5 -9.01 2.47 -5.97
C ASP A 5 -8.95 1.87 -4.56
N MET A 6 -8.00 2.31 -3.72
CA MET A 6 -7.87 1.85 -2.35
C MET A 6 -9.17 2.15 -1.57
N PRO A 7 -9.80 1.13 -0.94
CA PRO A 7 -11.00 1.31 -0.13
C PRO A 7 -10.84 2.43 0.90
N GLN A 8 -11.87 3.27 1.02
CA GLN A 8 -11.83 4.44 1.89
C GLN A 8 -11.58 4.06 3.37
N ILE A 9 -12.08 2.90 3.81
CA ILE A 9 -11.86 2.39 5.17
C ILE A 9 -10.37 2.31 5.53
N TYR A 10 -9.52 1.84 4.61
CA TYR A 10 -8.08 1.77 4.86
C TYR A 10 -7.43 3.15 4.95
N LYS A 11 -7.88 4.11 4.12
CA LYS A 11 -7.40 5.50 4.18
C LYS A 11 -7.80 6.15 5.50
N ASP A 12 -9.02 5.87 5.97
CA ASP A 12 -9.52 6.40 7.23
C ASP A 12 -8.80 5.80 8.42
N ASP A 13 -8.49 4.50 8.40
CA ASP A 13 -7.72 3.85 9.47
C ASP A 13 -6.27 4.34 9.52
N MET A 14 -5.62 4.56 8.37
CA MET A 14 -4.32 5.24 8.33
C MET A 14 -4.39 6.64 8.93
N TRP A 15 -5.44 7.40 8.59
CA TRP A 15 -5.64 8.74 9.16
C TRP A 15 -5.85 8.69 10.69
N LYS A 16 -6.66 7.77 11.21
CA LYS A 16 -6.87 7.62 12.66
C LYS A 16 -5.57 7.33 13.40
N ILE A 17 -4.69 6.50 12.82
CA ILE A 17 -3.37 6.21 13.41
C ILE A 17 -2.53 7.50 13.50
N ILE A 18 -2.50 8.29 12.43
CA ILE A 18 -1.79 9.58 12.41
C ILE A 18 -2.40 10.53 13.45
N GLU A 19 -3.71 10.71 13.42
CA GLU A 19 -4.45 11.59 14.34
C GLU A 19 -4.21 11.21 15.81
N SER A 20 -4.12 9.92 16.13
CA SER A 20 -3.83 9.46 17.49
C SER A 20 -2.42 9.82 18.00
N LYS A 21 -1.48 10.13 17.09
CA LYS A 21 -0.07 10.37 17.41
C LYS A 21 0.30 11.85 17.45
N PHE A 22 -0.52 12.71 16.87
CA PHE A 22 -0.22 14.13 16.71
C PHE A 22 -1.38 15.00 17.21
N LEU A 23 -1.05 16.03 17.97
CA LEU A 23 -2.00 17.09 18.27
C LEU A 23 -2.13 18.00 17.04
N ILE A 24 -3.27 17.91 16.36
CA ILE A 24 -3.55 18.70 15.16
C ILE A 24 -4.61 19.74 15.50
N GLU A 25 -4.32 21.01 15.24
CA GLU A 25 -5.32 22.07 15.40
C GLU A 25 -6.49 21.85 14.44
N GLU A 26 -7.72 21.84 14.96
CA GLU A 26 -8.94 21.59 14.18
C GLU A 26 -9.08 22.56 12.98
N SER A 27 -8.66 23.81 13.14
CA SER A 27 -8.70 24.83 12.07
C SER A 27 -7.81 24.51 10.86
N ARG A 28 -6.79 23.66 11.04
CA ARG A 28 -5.84 23.25 9.99
C ARG A 28 -5.97 21.78 9.62
N LYS A 29 -6.86 21.05 10.28
CA LYS A 29 -6.95 19.59 10.21
C LYS A 29 -7.18 19.07 8.81
N GLU A 30 -8.09 19.67 8.05
CA GLU A 30 -8.38 19.26 6.67
C GLU A 30 -7.18 19.48 5.74
N GLN A 31 -6.51 20.63 5.86
CA GLN A 31 -5.32 20.95 5.07
C GLN A 31 -4.17 19.98 5.39
N ILE A 32 -3.91 19.75 6.69
CA ILE A 32 -2.88 18.84 7.16
C ILE A 32 -3.21 17.40 6.74
N LYS A 33 -4.48 16.98 6.86
CA LYS A 33 -4.94 15.67 6.38
C LYS A 33 -4.67 15.49 4.89
N SER A 34 -5.04 16.46 4.06
CA SER A 34 -4.79 16.38 2.62
C SER A 34 -3.30 16.22 2.29
N TRP A 35 -2.45 17.01 2.93
CA TRP A 35 -1.00 16.93 2.72
C TRP A 35 -0.41 15.60 3.19
N ILE A 36 -0.74 15.16 4.40
CA ILE A 36 -0.23 13.89 4.94
C ILE A 36 -0.74 12.70 4.11
N MET A 37 -2.01 12.68 3.71
CA MET A 37 -2.55 11.57 2.91
C MET A 37 -1.94 11.52 1.50
N THR A 38 -1.45 12.65 0.98
CA THR A 38 -0.64 12.69 -0.24
C THR A 38 0.72 12.03 -0.03
N ASP A 39 1.39 12.31 1.10
CA ASP A 39 2.67 11.67 1.46
C ASP A 39 2.51 10.16 1.75
N VAL A 40 1.40 9.76 2.39
CA VAL A 40 1.06 8.34 2.60
C VAL A 40 0.88 7.60 1.27
N ASN A 41 0.22 8.22 0.30
CA ASN A 41 0.07 7.65 -1.05
C ASN A 41 1.43 7.37 -1.69
N GLU A 42 2.36 8.33 -1.65
CA GLU A 42 3.70 8.16 -2.23
C GLU A 42 4.48 7.05 -1.51
N LYS A 43 4.45 7.01 -0.18
CA LYS A 43 5.06 5.92 0.60
C LYS A 43 4.46 4.55 0.27
N TRP A 44 3.14 4.47 0.10
CA TRP A 44 2.46 3.25 -0.30
C TRP A 44 2.91 2.77 -1.69
N LYS A 45 3.02 3.69 -2.67
CA LYS A 45 3.55 3.35 -4.01
C LYS A 45 4.99 2.86 -3.94
N SER A 46 5.86 3.56 -3.21
CA SER A 46 7.26 3.17 -3.04
C SER A 46 7.38 1.78 -2.40
N TYR A 47 6.65 1.53 -1.32
CA TYR A 47 6.67 0.22 -0.66
C TYR A 47 6.17 -0.91 -1.57
N LYS A 48 5.13 -0.67 -2.37
CA LYS A 48 4.70 -1.64 -3.39
C LYS A 48 5.78 -1.94 -4.42
N ASN A 49 6.52 -0.93 -4.89
CA ASN A 49 7.59 -1.13 -5.85
C ASN A 49 8.78 -1.90 -5.25
N GLU A 50 9.11 -1.63 -3.98
CA GLU A 50 10.09 -2.41 -3.22
C GLU A 50 9.64 -3.87 -3.09
N LEU A 51 8.38 -4.12 -2.73
CA LEU A 51 7.82 -5.48 -2.65
C LEU A 51 7.85 -6.20 -4.01
N LYS A 52 7.48 -5.51 -5.09
CA LYS A 52 7.59 -6.07 -6.45
C LYS A 52 9.04 -6.44 -6.76
N SER A 53 9.99 -5.54 -6.47
CA SER A 53 11.41 -5.77 -6.76
C SER A 53 12.02 -6.90 -5.92
N ALA A 54 11.53 -7.10 -4.69
CA ALA A 54 12.04 -8.12 -3.77
C ALA A 54 11.43 -9.52 -4.01
N GLY A 55 10.18 -9.60 -4.44
CA GLY A 55 9.43 -10.86 -4.44
C GLY A 55 8.68 -11.23 -5.73
N PHE A 56 8.57 -10.32 -6.71
CA PHE A 56 7.88 -10.63 -7.96
C PHE A 56 8.83 -11.26 -8.98
N ASP A 57 8.62 -12.53 -9.27
CA ASP A 57 9.29 -13.28 -10.33
C ASP A 57 8.27 -13.94 -11.26
N PRO A 58 8.04 -13.42 -12.48
CA PRO A 58 6.95 -13.89 -13.36
C PRO A 58 7.03 -15.38 -13.72
N LEU A 59 8.18 -16.03 -13.50
CA LEU A 59 8.39 -17.46 -13.78
C LEU A 59 7.98 -18.39 -12.62
N LEU A 60 7.78 -17.86 -11.42
CA LEU A 60 7.38 -18.64 -10.24
C LEU A 60 5.86 -18.75 -10.14
N ILE A 61 5.35 -19.74 -9.40
CA ILE A 61 3.95 -19.75 -8.98
C ILE A 61 3.74 -18.82 -7.77
N VAL A 62 2.50 -18.36 -7.54
CA VAL A 62 2.20 -17.36 -6.50
C VAL A 62 2.62 -17.82 -5.10
N ASP A 63 2.45 -19.12 -4.81
CA ASP A 63 2.85 -19.73 -3.53
C ASP A 63 4.37 -19.71 -3.31
N GLU A 64 5.18 -19.81 -4.38
CA GLU A 64 6.64 -19.72 -4.27
C GLU A 64 7.13 -18.29 -4.08
N MET A 65 6.45 -17.30 -4.69
CA MET A 65 6.71 -15.88 -4.42
C MET A 65 6.38 -15.53 -2.97
N TYR A 66 5.32 -16.14 -2.45
CA TYR A 66 4.85 -15.98 -1.08
C TYR A 66 5.91 -16.44 -0.06
N GLU A 67 6.54 -17.61 -0.25
CA GLU A 67 7.62 -18.08 0.64
C GLU A 67 8.87 -17.19 0.60
N LYS A 68 9.07 -16.43 -0.49
CA LYS A 68 10.22 -15.51 -0.62
C LYS A 68 10.02 -14.20 0.12
N ILE A 69 8.77 -13.78 0.39
CA ILE A 69 8.49 -12.55 1.13
C ILE A 69 8.45 -12.84 2.63
N ASN A 70 9.56 -12.57 3.29
CA ASN A 70 9.71 -12.70 4.74
C ASN A 70 9.50 -11.36 5.49
N ASP A 71 8.55 -10.54 5.04
CA ASP A 71 8.21 -9.28 5.70
C ASP A 71 6.92 -9.44 6.54
N PRO A 72 7.00 -9.38 7.88
CA PRO A 72 5.83 -9.60 8.75
C PRO A 72 4.78 -8.49 8.65
N ARG A 73 5.07 -7.39 7.96
CA ARG A 73 4.14 -6.28 7.71
C ARG A 73 3.23 -6.54 6.51
N VAL A 74 3.56 -7.53 5.69
CA VAL A 74 2.80 -7.85 4.47
C VAL A 74 1.65 -8.77 4.83
N ASP A 75 0.43 -8.28 4.62
CA ASP A 75 -0.76 -9.13 4.66
C ASP A 75 -0.80 -10.07 3.45
N LYS A 76 -1.08 -11.34 3.71
CA LYS A 76 -0.96 -12.42 2.72
C LYS A 76 -2.04 -12.34 1.65
N GLU A 77 -3.27 -12.03 2.05
CA GLU A 77 -4.40 -11.92 1.13
C GLU A 77 -4.23 -10.68 0.23
N GLN A 78 -3.79 -9.56 0.81
CA GLN A 78 -3.50 -8.35 0.05
C GLN A 78 -2.32 -8.55 -0.91
N PHE A 79 -1.31 -9.32 -0.52
CA PHE A 79 -0.19 -9.63 -1.39
C PHE A 79 -0.60 -10.48 -2.60
N HIS A 80 -1.47 -11.47 -2.41
CA HIS A 80 -2.01 -12.27 -3.51
C HIS A 80 -2.68 -11.39 -4.58
N VAL A 81 -3.56 -10.48 -4.15
CA VAL A 81 -4.24 -9.53 -5.05
C VAL A 81 -3.24 -8.62 -5.77
N LEU A 82 -2.12 -8.26 -5.12
CA LEU A 82 -1.06 -7.46 -5.74
C LEU A 82 -0.29 -8.25 -6.80
N VAL A 83 0.04 -9.51 -6.54
CA VAL A 83 0.72 -10.39 -7.50
C VAL A 83 -0.14 -10.62 -8.74
N GLU A 84 -1.43 -10.92 -8.56
CA GLU A 84 -2.38 -11.05 -9.67
C GLU A 84 -2.45 -9.76 -10.49
N TYR A 85 -2.50 -8.60 -9.82
CA TYR A 85 -2.47 -7.31 -10.49
C TYR A 85 -1.17 -7.09 -11.29
N TRP A 86 -0.01 -7.42 -10.74
CA TRP A 86 1.28 -7.28 -11.44
C TRP A 86 1.46 -8.22 -12.63
N ARG A 87 0.77 -9.37 -12.64
CA ARG A 87 0.70 -10.29 -13.78
C ARG A 87 -0.31 -9.87 -14.85
N SER A 88 -1.26 -9.00 -14.50
CA SER A 88 -2.25 -8.51 -15.46
C SER A 88 -1.65 -7.45 -16.38
N GLU A 89 -2.21 -7.29 -17.58
CA GLU A 89 -1.82 -6.25 -18.55
C GLU A 89 -1.82 -4.83 -17.93
N LYS A 90 -2.66 -4.59 -16.92
CA LYS A 90 -2.73 -3.30 -16.20
C LYS A 90 -1.55 -3.06 -15.25
N GLY A 91 -0.77 -4.07 -14.93
CA GLY A 91 0.40 -4.03 -14.04
C GLY A 91 1.75 -4.07 -14.75
N GLU A 92 1.74 -4.24 -16.08
CA GLU A 92 2.92 -4.19 -16.96
C GLU A 92 3.30 -2.76 -17.40
N VAL A 93 2.48 -1.76 -17.03
CA VAL A 93 2.65 -0.34 -17.36
C VAL A 93 3.65 0.36 -16.45
#